data_AF-A0A8C7KSW3-F1
#
_entry.id   AF-A0A8C7KSW3-F1
#
_cell.length_a   1.000
_cell.length_b   1.000
_cell.length_c   1.000
_cell.angle_alpha   90.00
_cell.angle_beta   90.00
_cell.angle_gamma   90.00
#
_symmetry.space_group_name_H-M   'P 1'
#
loop_
_entity.id
_entity.type
_entity.pdbx_description
1 polymer ?
#
loop_
_entity_poly.entity_id
_entity_poly.type
_entity_poly.pdbx_seq_one_letter_code
_entity_poly.pdbx_strand_id
1 'polypeptide(L)' 'MRTLHRLKLMSSPSLSDLGKSDKAALEERGTQQRKAGANATWNSIHNAVIAVFQRKDLGENDLYILNEGVR' A
#
# COMPACT_ATOMS: atom_id res chain seq x y z
N MET A 1 12.14 -49.24 -25.96
CA MET A 1 10.94 -48.71 -25.28
C MET A 1 11.18 -47.25 -24.95
N ARG A 2 10.31 -46.33 -25.36
CA ARG A 2 10.43 -44.89 -25.04
C ARG A 2 9.74 -44.65 -23.69
N THR A 3 10.49 -44.23 -22.69
CA THR A 3 9.96 -43.84 -21.38
C THR A 3 9.30 -42.47 -21.50
N LEU A 4 7.97 -42.42 -21.40
CA LEU A 4 7.24 -41.16 -21.35
C LEU A 4 7.51 -40.48 -19.99
N HIS A 5 8.24 -39.36 -20.02
CA HIS A 5 8.43 -38.52 -18.85
C HIS A 5 7.07 -37.94 -18.42
N ARG A 6 6.68 -38.22 -17.18
CA ARG A 6 5.44 -37.74 -16.56
C ARG A 6 5.42 -36.21 -16.57
N LEU A 7 4.54 -35.64 -17.39
CA LEU A 7 4.27 -34.20 -17.42
C LEU A 7 3.80 -33.79 -16.01
N LYS A 8 4.60 -32.96 -15.31
CA LYS A 8 4.26 -32.47 -13.97
C LYS A 8 3.16 -31.41 -14.11
N LEU A 9 1.92 -31.89 -14.24
CA LEU A 9 0.74 -31.06 -14.05
C LEU A 9 0.88 -30.42 -12.67
N MET A 10 0.99 -29.08 -12.66
CA MET A 10 1.04 -28.31 -11.42
C MET A 10 -0.10 -28.78 -10.54
N SER A 11 0.22 -29.31 -9.37
CA SER A 11 -0.76 -29.83 -8.42
C SER A 11 -1.78 -28.74 -8.14
N SER A 12 -3.06 -29.02 -8.40
CA SER A 12 -4.15 -28.10 -8.12
C SER A 12 -4.05 -27.65 -6.66
N PRO A 13 -4.07 -26.34 -6.37
CA PRO A 13 -4.00 -25.85 -5.00
C PRO A 13 -5.17 -26.44 -4.20
N SER A 14 -4.90 -26.86 -2.96
CA SER A 14 -5.94 -27.33 -2.06
C SER A 14 -6.86 -26.16 -1.68
N LEU A 15 -8.11 -26.43 -1.32
CA LEU A 15 -9.01 -25.42 -0.73
C LEU A 15 -8.37 -24.72 0.49
N SER A 16 -7.49 -25.43 1.21
CA SER A 16 -6.70 -24.87 2.31
C SER A 16 -5.62 -23.88 1.86
N ASP A 17 -5.14 -23.96 0.62
CA ASP A 17 -4.13 -23.07 0.06
C ASP A 17 -4.76 -21.79 -0.49
N LEU A 18 -5.99 -21.87 -1.04
CA LEU A 18 -6.80 -20.71 -1.43
C LEU A 18 -7.04 -19.76 -0.25
N GLY A 19 -7.47 -20.29 0.90
CA GLY A 19 -7.72 -19.47 2.09
C GLY A 19 -6.47 -18.83 2.72
N LYS A 20 -5.27 -19.36 2.43
CA LYS A 20 -4.00 -18.73 2.82
C LYS A 20 -3.63 -17.59 1.87
N SER A 21 -3.83 -17.78 0.56
CA SER A 21 -3.62 -16.74 -0.45
C SER A 21 -4.55 -15.55 -0.26
N ASP A 22 -5.82 -15.77 0.08
CA ASP A 22 -6.78 -14.68 0.33
C ASP A 22 -6.38 -13.82 1.53
N LYS A 23 -5.88 -14.44 2.60
CA LYS A 23 -5.33 -13.72 3.76
C LYS A 23 -4.07 -12.94 3.40
N ALA A 24 -3.15 -13.52 2.64
CA ALA A 24 -1.94 -12.84 2.20
C ALA A 24 -2.25 -11.64 1.29
N ALA A 25 -3.20 -11.78 0.37
CA ALA A 25 -3.64 -10.70 -0.52
C ALA A 25 -4.33 -9.55 0.25
N LEU A 26 -5.08 -9.87 1.31
CA LEU A 26 -5.74 -8.87 2.15
C LEU A 26 -4.73 -8.09 2.99
N GLU A 27 -3.73 -8.77 3.56
CA GLU A 27 -2.60 -8.13 4.24
C GLU A 27 -1.79 -7.24 3.30
N GLU A 28 -1.50 -7.71 2.08
CA GLU A 28 -0.81 -6.92 1.05
C GLU A 28 -1.59 -5.65 0.70
N ARG A 29 -2.90 -5.77 0.44
CA ARG A 29 -3.79 -4.61 0.21
C ARG A 29 -3.79 -3.64 1.40
N GLY A 30 -3.84 -4.16 2.63
CA GLY A 30 -3.75 -3.34 3.84
C GLY A 30 -2.42 -2.59 3.95
N THR A 31 -1.30 -3.24 3.62
CA THR A 31 0.01 -2.57 3.60
C THR A 31 0.11 -1.52 2.49
N GLN A 32 -0.46 -1.79 1.31
CA GLN A 32 -0.49 -0.85 0.19
C GLN A 32 -1.36 0.36 0.51
N GLN A 33 -2.52 0.17 1.14
CA GLN A 33 -3.37 1.28 1.60
C GLN A 33 -2.68 2.13 2.66
N ARG A 34 -1.99 1.52 3.63
CA ARG A 34 -1.19 2.26 4.62
C ARG A 34 -0.08 3.08 3.95
N LYS A 35 0.65 2.50 3.00
CA LYS A 35 1.68 3.20 2.21
C LYS A 35 1.09 4.33 1.36
N ALA A 36 -0.06 4.10 0.71
CA ALA A 36 -0.75 5.11 -0.08
C ALA A 36 -1.23 6.28 0.80
N GLY A 37 -1.74 6.00 2.00
CA GLY A 37 -2.11 7.00 3.01
C GLY A 37 -0.91 7.83 3.46
N ALA A 38 0.21 7.19 3.80
CA ALA A 38 1.45 7.88 4.15
C ALA A 38 1.97 8.78 3.01
N ASN A 39 1.90 8.31 1.76
CA ASN A 39 2.28 9.09 0.59
C ASN A 39 1.34 10.28 0.34
N ALA A 40 0.03 10.11 0.59
CA ALA A 40 -0.94 11.19 0.53
C ALA A 40 -0.67 12.27 1.58
N THR A 41 -0.36 11.89 2.82
CA THR A 41 0.01 12.84 3.88
C THR A 41 1.26 13.64 3.50
N TRP A 42 2.30 12.97 3.00
CA TRP A 42 3.53 13.64 2.56
C TRP A 42 3.28 14.68 1.46
N ASN A 43 2.46 14.33 0.46
CA ASN A 43 2.09 15.27 -0.61
C ASN A 43 1.34 16.49 -0.07
N SER A 44 0.43 16.29 0.89
CA SER A 44 -0.28 17.40 1.53
C SER A 44 0.65 18.32 2.32
N ILE A 45 1.61 17.77 3.06
CA ILE A 45 2.64 18.56 3.78
C ILE A 45 3.47 19.37 2.79
N HIS A 46 3.94 18.74 1.72
CA HIS A 46 4.73 19.41 0.69
C HIS A 46 3.98 20.60 0.07
N ASN A 47 2.69 20.43 -0.25
CA ASN A 47 1.84 21.49 -0.77
C ASN A 47 1.62 22.62 0.26
N ALA A 48 1.42 22.29 1.54
CA ALA A 48 1.25 23.28 2.60
C ALA A 48 2.53 24.13 2.79
N VAL A 49 3.71 23.51 2.74
CA VAL A 49 4.99 24.22 2.79
C VAL A 49 5.13 25.17 1.59
N ILE A 50 4.80 24.71 0.37
CA ILE A 50 4.80 25.58 -0.82
C ILE A 50 3.85 26.78 -0.63
N ALA A 51 2.64 26.57 -0.09
CA ALA A 51 1.66 27.63 0.12
C ALA A 51 2.21 28.76 1.01
N VAL A 52 2.90 28.41 2.10
CA VAL A 52 3.57 29.36 3.01
C VAL A 52 4.60 30.22 2.25
N PHE A 53 5.45 29.59 1.43
CA PHE A 53 6.45 30.33 0.64
C PHE A 53 5.84 31.16 -0.48
N GLN A 54 4.69 30.74 -1.02
CA GLN A 54 3.93 31.50 -2.01
C GLN A 54 3.11 32.65 -1.41
N ARG A 55 3.21 32.90 -0.10
CA ARG A 55 2.39 33.89 0.65
C ARG A 55 0.89 33.64 0.49
N LYS A 56 0.49 32.39 0.27
CA LYS A 56 -0.90 31.96 0.36
C LYS A 56 -1.23 31.72 1.83
N ASP A 57 -2.48 31.98 2.20
CA ASP A 57 -2.94 31.62 3.53
C ASP A 57 -2.89 30.10 3.72
N LEU A 58 -2.37 29.72 4.88
CA LEU A 58 -2.45 28.38 5.42
C LEU A 58 -3.20 28.52 6.75
N GLY A 59 -4.17 27.64 7.02
CA GLY A 59 -4.94 27.69 8.25
C GLY A 59 -4.04 27.53 9.48
N GLU A 60 -4.50 28.07 10.60
CA GLU A 60 -3.76 28.00 11.85
C GLU A 60 -3.56 26.53 12.24
N ASN A 61 -2.30 26.15 12.50
CA ASN A 61 -1.91 24.78 12.85
C ASN A 61 -2.14 23.71 11.75
N ASP A 62 -2.53 24.07 10.52
CA ASP A 62 -2.76 23.08 9.46
C ASP A 62 -1.51 22.22 9.18
N LEU A 63 -0.32 22.82 9.16
CA LEU A 63 0.92 22.07 8.94
C LEU A 63 1.21 21.10 10.11
N TYR A 64 0.87 21.50 11.33
CA TYR A 64 1.00 20.65 12.52
C TYR A 64 0.05 19.44 12.43
N ILE A 65 -1.21 19.68 12.06
CA ILE A 65 -2.22 18.63 11.90
C ILE A 65 -1.80 17.65 10.79
N LEU A 66 -1.31 18.16 9.66
CA LEU A 66 -0.82 17.32 8.57
C LEU A 66 0.39 16.47 8.99
N ASN A 67 1.30 17.02 9.79
CA ASN A 67 2.48 16.31 10.27
C ASN A 67 2.15 15.13 11.21
N GLU A 68 1.06 15.22 11.97
CA GLU A 68 0.62 14.10 12.82
C GLU A 68 0.17 12.88 12.00
N GLY A 69 -0.30 13.07 10.76
CA GLY A 69 -0.67 11.96 9.86
C GLY A 69 0.50 11.17 9.29
N VAL A 70 1.75 11.55 9.61
CA VAL A 70 2.99 10.85 9.19
C VAL A 70 3.52 9.91 10.29
N ARG A 71 3.18 10.18 11.56
CA ARG A 71 3.69 9.44 12.74
C ARG A 71 3.02 8.08 12.89
#